data_AF-A0A968D807-F1
#
_entry.id   AF-A0A968D807-F1
#
_cell.length_a   1.000
_cell.length_b   1.000
_cell.length_c   1.000
_cell.angle_alpha   90.00
_cell.angle_beta   90.00
_cell.angle_gamma   90.00
#
_symmetry.space_group_name_H-M   'P 1'
#
loop_
_entity.id
_entity.type
_entity.pdbx_description
1 polymer ?
#
loop_
_entity_poly.entity_id
_entity_poly.type
_entity_poly.pdbx_seq_one_letter_code
_entity_poly.pdbx_strand_id
1 'polypeptide(L)'
;RVGIYGGSYGGYAALVGATFTPDTFRCAVDMVGPSNLLTLLSSVPEYWKPMLAFMHAKVGNPETEKEMLWERSPLSRVDDIRIPILVAQGKNDPRV
;
A
#
# COMPACT_ATOMS: atom_id res chain seq x y z
N ARG A 1 -20.31 -0.65 -14.37
CA ARG A 1 -18.84 -0.44 -14.34
C ARG A 1 -18.48 -0.02 -12.92
N VAL A 2 -17.43 -0.61 -12.33
CA VAL A 2 -17.05 -0.40 -10.91
C VAL A 2 -15.64 0.18 -10.85
N GLY A 3 -15.41 1.17 -9.97
CA GLY A 3 -14.07 1.66 -9.62
C GLY A 3 -13.76 1.37 -8.17
N ILE A 4 -12.48 1.30 -7.82
CA ILE A 4 -12.01 1.13 -6.44
C ILE A 4 -11.33 2.41 -5.96
N TYR A 5 -11.60 2.80 -4.72
CA TYR A 5 -11.05 4.01 -4.11
C TYR A 5 -10.80 3.77 -2.64
N GLY A 6 -9.72 4.34 -2.11
CA GLY A 6 -9.55 4.46 -0.68
C GLY A 6 -8.41 5.38 -0.26
N GLY A 7 -8.43 5.71 1.03
CA GLY A 7 -7.38 6.49 1.69
C GLY A 7 -6.55 5.63 2.65
N SER A 8 -5.26 5.91 2.81
CA SER A 8 -4.37 5.19 3.73
C SER A 8 -4.36 3.68 3.43
N TYR A 9 -4.71 2.80 4.37
CA TYR A 9 -4.89 1.37 4.08
C TYR A 9 -5.88 1.11 2.94
N GLY A 10 -6.92 1.94 2.79
CA GLY A 10 -7.82 1.87 1.64
C GLY A 10 -7.15 2.23 0.32
N GLY A 11 -6.14 3.12 0.35
CA GLY A 11 -5.31 3.44 -0.82
C GLY A 11 -4.43 2.26 -1.21
N TYR A 12 -3.80 1.60 -0.24
CA TYR A 12 -3.16 0.30 -0.45
C TYR A 12 -4.12 -0.72 -1.05
N ALA A 13 -5.35 -0.84 -0.53
CA ALA A 13 -6.33 -1.77 -1.07
C ALA A 13 -6.76 -1.42 -2.51
N ALA A 14 -6.85 -0.12 -2.84
CA ALA A 14 -7.12 0.33 -4.20
C ALA A 14 -5.97 -0.04 -5.15
N LEU A 15 -4.73 0.14 -4.72
CA LEU A 15 -3.54 -0.29 -5.45
C LEU A 15 -3.49 -1.81 -5.62
N VAL A 16 -3.79 -2.58 -4.57
CA VAL A 16 -3.90 -4.04 -4.63
C VAL A 16 -4.96 -4.46 -5.66
N GLY A 17 -6.10 -3.79 -5.67
CA GLY A 17 -7.15 -4.04 -6.67
C GLY A 17 -6.66 -3.78 -8.09
N ALA A 18 -5.83 -2.76 -8.30
CA ALA A 18 -5.27 -2.43 -9.61
C ALA A 18 -4.16 -3.38 -10.07
N THR A 19 -3.34 -3.90 -9.16
CA THR A 19 -2.16 -4.72 -9.49
C THR A 19 -2.44 -6.23 -9.43
N PHE A 20 -3.17 -6.72 -8.43
CA PHE A 20 -3.44 -8.15 -8.24
C PHE A 20 -4.76 -8.61 -8.88
N THR A 21 -5.65 -7.68 -9.21
CA THR A 21 -6.92 -7.97 -9.89
C THR A 21 -7.18 -7.02 -11.07
N PRO A 22 -6.25 -6.94 -12.06
CA PRO A 22 -6.24 -5.88 -13.07
C PRO A 22 -7.47 -5.87 -14.00
N ASP A 23 -8.26 -6.94 -14.01
CA ASP A 23 -9.45 -7.09 -14.84
C ASP A 23 -10.78 -6.84 -14.08
N THR A 24 -10.74 -6.67 -12.74
CA THR A 24 -11.95 -6.55 -11.90
C THR A 24 -12.53 -5.13 -11.91
N PHE A 25 -11.68 -4.12 -11.79
CA PHE A 25 -12.09 -2.71 -11.70
C PHE A 25 -11.86 -1.99 -13.02
N ARG A 26 -12.58 -0.89 -13.25
CA ARG A 26 -12.38 -0.06 -14.45
C ARG A 26 -11.38 1.08 -14.27
N CYS A 27 -11.16 1.48 -13.01
CA CYS A 27 -10.19 2.48 -12.57
C CYS A 27 -9.93 2.31 -11.06
N ALA A 28 -8.81 2.86 -10.61
CA ALA A 28 -8.46 2.95 -9.19
C ALA A 28 -8.12 4.39 -8.78
N VAL A 29 -8.43 4.75 -7.54
CA VAL A 29 -8.00 6.01 -6.93
C VAL A 29 -7.34 5.71 -5.59
N ASP A 30 -6.06 6.02 -5.51
CA ASP A 30 -5.25 5.91 -4.30
C ASP A 30 -5.06 7.29 -3.68
N MET A 31 -5.50 7.45 -2.43
CA MET A 31 -5.14 8.61 -1.62
C MET A 31 -4.25 8.19 -0.47
N VAL A 32 -3.00 8.68 -0.45
CA VAL A 32 -2.02 8.44 0.60
C VAL A 32 -1.88 6.96 0.99
N GLY A 33 -1.94 6.05 0.02
CA GLY A 33 -1.83 4.61 0.23
C GLY A 33 -0.39 4.10 0.11
N PRO A 34 0.07 3.25 1.03
CA PRO A 34 1.41 2.69 0.92
C PRO A 34 1.48 1.68 -0.23
N SER A 35 2.38 1.89 -1.19
CA SER A 35 2.60 0.97 -2.31
C SER A 35 3.68 -0.09 -2.04
N ASN A 36 4.49 0.13 -1.00
CA ASN A 36 5.57 -0.76 -0.59
C ASN A 36 5.55 -0.94 0.95
N LEU A 37 5.29 -2.17 1.39
CA LEU A 37 5.16 -2.51 2.80
C LEU A 37 6.50 -2.47 3.55
N LEU A 38 7.62 -2.74 2.86
CA LEU A 38 8.97 -2.63 3.44
C LEU A 38 9.28 -1.17 3.82
N THR A 39 8.98 -0.24 2.91
CA THR A 39 9.20 1.20 3.18
C THR A 39 8.21 1.73 4.19
N LEU A 40 6.94 1.29 4.17
CA LEU A 40 5.95 1.65 5.18
C LEU A 40 6.45 1.33 6.60
N LEU A 41 6.94 0.11 6.82
CA LEU A 41 7.35 -0.35 8.15
C LEU A 41 8.68 0.25 8.61
N SER A 42 9.54 0.67 7.67
CA SER A 42 10.83 1.33 7.99
C SER A 42 10.75 2.86 8.07
N SER A 43 9.64 3.48 7.67
CA SER A 43 9.44 4.95 7.67
C SER A 43 8.39 5.44 8.66
N VAL A 44 7.94 4.59 9.59
CA VAL A 44 6.96 5.01 10.60
C VAL A 44 7.46 6.21 11.41
N PRO A 45 6.59 7.19 11.73
CA PRO A 45 7.02 8.36 12.48
C PRO A 45 7.37 7.98 13.93
N GLU A 46 8.22 8.78 14.58
CA GLU A 46 8.76 8.49 15.92
C GLU A 46 7.67 8.16 16.95
N TYR A 47 6.57 8.90 16.91
CA TYR A 47 5.44 8.73 17.83
C TYR A 47 4.64 7.43 17.59
N TRP A 48 4.91 6.70 16.49
CA TRP A 48 4.35 5.37 16.21
C TRP A 48 5.27 4.23 16.65
N LYS A 49 6.51 4.48 17.07
CA LYS A 49 7.40 3.42 17.56
C LYS A 49 6.80 2.52 18.64
N PRO A 50 6.01 3.03 19.62
CA PRO A 50 5.34 2.17 20.59
C PRO A 50 4.35 1.16 19.96
N MET A 51 3.86 1.42 18.75
CA MET A 51 2.96 0.55 18.00
C MET A 51 3.67 -0.38 17.02
N LEU A 52 5.00 -0.31 16.88
CA LEU A 52 5.74 -1.14 15.91
C LEU A 52 5.49 -2.64 16.09
N ALA A 53 5.49 -3.13 17.33
CA ALA A 53 5.20 -4.54 17.61
C ALA A 53 3.79 -4.94 17.13
N PHE A 54 2.81 -4.05 17.30
CA PHE A 54 1.46 -4.26 16.78
C PHE A 54 1.42 -4.21 15.25
N MET A 55 2.13 -3.27 14.62
CA MET A 55 2.22 -3.19 13.17
C MET A 55 2.89 -4.43 12.57
N HIS A 56 3.96 -4.93 13.18
CA HIS A 56 4.62 -6.16 12.77
C HIS A 56 3.67 -7.36 12.85
N ALA A 57 2.87 -7.47 13.91
CA ALA A 57 1.88 -8.54 14.03
C ALA A 57 0.73 -8.45 13.01
N LYS A 58 0.42 -7.26 12.48
CA LYS A 58 -0.70 -7.05 11.54
C LYS A 58 -0.29 -7.04 10.07
N VAL A 59 0.91 -6.55 9.77
CA VAL A 59 1.42 -6.34 8.40
C VAL A 59 2.52 -7.34 8.06
N GLY A 60 3.39 -7.65 9.04
CA GLY A 60 4.61 -8.44 8.90
C GLY A 60 5.81 -7.70 9.47
N ASN A 61 6.88 -8.42 9.77
CA ASN A 61 8.12 -7.86 10.29
C ASN A 61 9.17 -7.71 9.16
N PRO A 62 9.64 -6.48 8.87
CA PRO A 62 10.58 -6.24 7.78
C PRO A 62 11.96 -6.87 8.01
N GLU A 63 12.28 -7.34 9.22
CA GLU A 63 13.55 -8.03 9.48
C GLU A 63 13.48 -9.53 9.20
N THR A 64 12.30 -10.14 9.29
CA THR A 64 12.14 -11.61 9.20
C THR A 64 11.26 -12.07 8.04
N GLU A 65 10.48 -11.18 7.44
CA GLU A 65 9.44 -11.53 6.45
C GLU A 65 9.55 -10.67 5.18
N LYS A 66 10.78 -10.35 4.74
CA LYS A 66 11.03 -9.41 3.64
C LYS A 66 10.37 -9.82 2.33
N GLU A 67 10.49 -11.10 1.96
CA GLU A 67 9.93 -11.65 0.73
C GLU A 67 8.40 -11.56 0.75
N MET A 68 7.76 -11.94 1.86
CA MET A 68 6.30 -11.87 2.03
C MET A 68 5.79 -10.43 1.91
N LEU A 69 6.49 -9.47 2.52
CA LEU A 69 6.14 -8.05 2.44
C LEU A 69 6.30 -7.50 1.02
N TRP A 70 7.34 -7.91 0.29
CA TRP A 70 7.53 -7.52 -1.11
C TRP A 70 6.48 -8.14 -2.04
N GLU A 71 6.21 -9.43 -1.90
CA GLU A 71 5.20 -10.14 -2.70
C GLU A 71 3.79 -9.57 -2.55
N ARG A 72 3.49 -8.96 -1.40
CA ARG A 72 2.20 -8.31 -1.11
C ARG A 72 2.18 -6.80 -1.37
N SER A 73 3.33 -6.21 -1.70
CA SER A 73 3.41 -4.79 -2.05
C SER A 73 2.89 -4.55 -3.46
N PRO A 74 1.93 -3.62 -3.70
CA PRO A 74 1.50 -3.27 -5.05
C PRO A 74 2.65 -2.92 -6.00
N LEU A 75 3.72 -2.31 -5.48
CA LEU A 75 4.90 -1.94 -6.26
C LEU A 75 5.60 -3.13 -6.95
N SER A 76 5.51 -4.35 -6.40
CA SER A 76 6.12 -5.54 -7.01
C SER A 76 5.38 -6.06 -8.25
N ARG A 77 4.20 -5.50 -8.53
CA ARG A 77 3.25 -5.92 -9.57
C ARG A 77 2.81 -4.76 -10.46
N VAL A 78 3.60 -3.68 -10.52
CA VAL A 78 3.24 -2.47 -11.26
C VAL A 78 3.00 -2.74 -12.76
N ASP A 79 3.73 -3.69 -13.34
CA ASP A 79 3.62 -4.06 -14.75
C ASP A 79 2.31 -4.79 -15.08
N ASP A 80 1.60 -5.31 -14.08
CA ASP A 80 0.33 -6.00 -14.25
C ASP A 80 -0.86 -5.02 -14.38
N ILE A 81 -0.67 -3.72 -14.12
CA ILE A 81 -1.73 -2.71 -14.14
C ILE A 81 -2.27 -2.50 -15.56
N ARG A 82 -3.58 -2.68 -15.75
CA ARG A 82 -4.28 -2.51 -17.05
C ARG A 82 -5.31 -1.39 -17.07
N ILE A 83 -5.45 -0.67 -15.96
CA ILE A 83 -6.53 0.31 -15.74
C ILE A 83 -5.96 1.69 -15.38
N PRO A 84 -6.67 2.78 -15.67
CA PRO A 84 -6.27 4.11 -15.23
C PRO A 84 -6.24 4.21 -13.70
N ILE A 85 -5.21 4.86 -13.17
CA ILE A 85 -5.04 5.13 -11.74
C ILE A 85 -4.86 6.63 -11.53
N LEU A 86 -5.55 7.18 -10.53
CA LEU A 86 -5.24 8.48 -9.94
C LEU A 86 -4.56 8.27 -8.59
N VAL A 87 -3.42 8.92 -8.38
CA VAL A 87 -2.70 8.92 -7.09
C VAL A 87 -2.70 10.35 -6.54
N ALA A 88 -3.09 10.52 -5.28
CA ALA A 88 -3.05 11.80 -4.58
C ALA A 88 -2.27 11.65 -3.27
N GLN A 89 -1.20 12.44 -3.12
CA GLN A 89 -0.30 12.39 -1.98
C GLN A 89 -0.11 13.79 -1.37
N GLY A 90 -0.16 13.88 -0.04
CA GLY A 90 0.25 15.08 0.68
C GLY A 90 1.76 15.11 0.82
N LYS A 91 2.42 16.21 0.39
CA LYS A 91 3.88 16.38 0.50
C LYS A 91 4.43 16.16 1.92
N ASN A 92 3.63 16.49 2.93
CA ASN A 92 4.02 16.47 4.33
C ASN A 92 3.28 15.38 5.15
N ASP A 93 2.68 14.35 4.52
CA ASP A 93 2.09 13.26 5.30
C ASP A 93 3.21 12.51 6.04
N PRO A 94 3.18 12.44 7.38
CA PRO A 94 4.24 11.80 8.15
C PRO A 94 4.06 10.29 8.29
N ARG A 95 3.00 9.71 7.71
CA ARG A 95 2.61 8.30 7.93
C ARG A 95 2.79 7.42 6.69
N VAL A 96 2.65 7.99 5.49
CA VAL A 96 2.74 7.32 4.19
C VAL A 96 3.40 8.24 3.19
#